data_AF-A0A426JUW8-F1
#
_entry.id   AF-A0A426JUW8-F1
#
_cell.length_a   1.000
_cell.length_b   1.000
_cell.length_c   1.000
_cell.angle_alpha   90.00
_cell.angle_beta   90.00
_cell.angle_gamma   90.00
#
_symmetry.space_group_name_H-M   'P 1'
#
loop_
_entity.id
_entity.type
_entity.pdbx_description
1 polymer ?
#
loop_
_entity_poly.entity_id
_entity_poly.type
_entity_poly.pdbx_seq_one_letter_code
_entity_poly.pdbx_strand_id
1 'polypeptide(L)' 'MTTADLERETGLAPEDMEAPAATGMWRWMGNYGDVYGPVQAANSVGAGPGAIHCQIMSNGLVATWLYY' A
#
# COMPACT_ATOMS: atom_id res chain seq x y z
N MET A 1 -0.62 2.93 -26.52
CA MET A 1 -1.60 3.96 -26.15
C MET A 1 -0.79 5.15 -25.68
N THR A 2 -0.88 6.27 -26.38
CA THR A 2 -0.15 7.50 -26.03
C THR A 2 -0.96 8.32 -25.02
N THR A 3 -0.33 9.26 -24.33
CA THR A 3 -1.00 10.15 -23.36
C THR A 3 -2.16 10.91 -24.00
N ALA A 4 -2.00 11.34 -25.25
CA ALA A 4 -3.04 12.01 -26.04
C ALA A 4 -4.23 11.09 -26.38
N ASP A 5 -4.01 9.77 -26.49
CA ASP A 5 -5.12 8.83 -26.70
C ASP A 5 -5.96 8.68 -25.42
N LEU A 6 -5.32 8.73 -24.25
CA LEU A 6 -5.99 8.62 -22.94
C LEU A 6 -6.91 9.81 -22.66
N GLU A 7 -6.41 11.03 -22.88
CA GLU A 7 -7.18 12.28 -22.70
C GLU A 7 -8.41 12.33 -23.59
N ARG A 8 -8.31 11.82 -24.83
CA ARG A 8 -9.42 11.80 -25.79
C ARG A 8 -10.54 10.84 -25.37
N GLU A 9 -10.19 9.75 -24.68
CA GLU A 9 -11.14 8.71 -24.28
C GLU A 9 -11.83 9.00 -22.96
N THR A 10 -11.13 9.58 -21.99
CA THR A 10 -11.65 9.83 -20.64
C THR A 10 -12.12 11.27 -20.44
N GLY A 11 -11.63 12.21 -21.24
CA GLY A 11 -11.84 13.65 -21.04
C GLY A 11 -11.13 14.21 -19.81
N LEU A 12 -10.28 13.41 -19.17
CA LEU A 12 -9.47 13.78 -18.01
C LEU A 12 -8.00 13.85 -18.41
N ALA A 13 -7.31 14.89 -17.97
CA ALA A 13 -5.86 14.93 -18.08
C ALA A 13 -5.27 13.76 -17.26
N PRO A 14 -4.11 13.20 -17.64
CA PRO A 14 -3.49 12.07 -16.93
C PRO A 14 -3.25 12.36 -15.44
N GLU A 15 -2.99 13.63 -15.11
CA GLU A 15 -2.84 14.12 -13.73
C GLU A 15 -4.15 14.12 -12.93
N ASP A 16 -5.30 14.14 -13.61
CA ASP A 16 -6.64 14.13 -13.00
C ASP A 16 -7.23 12.71 -12.92
N MET A 17 -6.54 11.71 -13.49
CA MET A 17 -6.91 10.32 -13.33
C MET A 17 -6.64 9.86 -11.90
N GLU A 18 -7.71 9.56 -11.16
CA GLU A 18 -7.58 8.84 -9.90
C GLU A 18 -6.97 7.46 -10.19
N ALA A 19 -5.83 7.15 -9.55
CA ALA A 19 -5.20 5.86 -9.71
C ALA A 19 -6.23 4.76 -9.38
N PRO A 20 -6.37 3.72 -10.22
CA PRO A 20 -7.33 2.66 -9.97
C PRO A 20 -7.10 2.13 -8.56
N ALA A 21 -8.16 2.09 -7.75
CA ALA A 21 -8.09 1.53 -6.41
C ALA A 21 -7.47 0.13 -6.51
N ALA A 22 -6.25 -0.03 -5.99
CA ALA A 22 -5.61 -1.33 -5.95
C ALA A 22 -6.60 -2.28 -5.27
N THR A 23 -7.01 -3.34 -5.96
CA THR A 23 -7.81 -4.42 -5.36
C THR A 23 -6.90 -5.18 -4.42
N GLY A 24 -6.57 -4.55 -3.30
CA GLY A 24 -5.58 -5.05 -2.37
C GLY A 24 -6.10 -6.30 -1.66
N MET A 25 -5.16 -7.09 -1.17
CA MET A 25 -5.44 -8.18 -0.26
C MET A 25 -4.56 -8.05 0.98
N TRP A 26 -5.08 -8.44 2.13
CA TRP A 26 -4.28 -8.54 3.34
C TRP A 26 -3.24 -9.64 3.21
N ARG A 27 -1.97 -9.28 3.40
CA ARG A 27 -0.83 -10.20 3.40
C ARG A 27 -0.09 -10.12 4.73
N TRP A 28 0.33 -11.28 5.21
CA TRP A 28 1.21 -11.39 6.37
C TRP A 28 2.63 -10.97 6.01
N MET A 29 3.21 -10.07 6.81
CA MET A 29 4.58 -9.57 6.60
C MET A 29 5.59 -10.13 7.59
N GLY A 30 5.14 -10.61 8.74
CA GLY A 30 6.00 -11.17 9.77
C GLY A 30 5.85 -10.49 11.13
N ASN A 31 6.73 -10.92 12.04
CA ASN A 31 6.88 -10.37 13.39
C ASN A 31 8.18 -9.58 13.45
N TYR A 32 8.09 -8.28 13.76
CA TYR A 32 9.24 -7.39 13.85
C TYR A 32 9.63 -7.15 15.31
N GLY A 33 10.93 -6.96 15.58
CA GLY A 33 11.46 -6.64 16.91
C GLY A 33 11.41 -5.16 17.27
N ASP A 34 11.04 -4.30 16.32
CA ASP A 34 10.91 -2.86 16.49
C ASP A 34 9.76 -2.31 15.65
N VAL A 35 9.45 -1.03 15.87
CA VAL A 35 8.39 -0.30 15.14
C VAL A 35 8.83 0.17 13.75
N TYR A 36 10.11 0.11 13.41
CA TYR A 36 10.64 0.58 12.13
C TYR A 36 10.56 -0.50 11.05
N GLY A 37 10.67 -1.77 11.41
CA GLY A 37 10.50 -2.91 10.51
C GLY A 37 9.16 -2.91 9.75
N PRO A 38 8.00 -2.76 10.45
CA PRO A 38 6.70 -2.64 9.80
C PRO A 38 6.62 -1.46 8.82
N VAL A 39 7.24 -0.32 9.15
CA VAL A 39 7.29 0.87 8.28
C VAL A 39 8.10 0.60 7.01
N GLN A 40 9.26 -0.07 7.13
CA GLN A 40 10.05 -0.44 5.95
C GLN A 40 9.30 -1.43 5.05
N ALA A 41 8.56 -2.37 5.63
CA ALA A 41 7.73 -3.30 4.87
C ALA A 41 6.63 -2.57 4.09
N ALA A 42 5.92 -1.63 4.72
CA ALA A 42 4.91 -0.80 4.05
C ALA A 42 5.49 -0.02 2.86
N ASN A 43 6.65 0.61 3.07
CA ASN A 43 7.32 1.39 2.03
C ASN A 43 7.79 0.51 0.86
N SER A 44 8.24 -0.73 1.12
CA SER A 44 8.75 -1.64 0.08
C SER A 44 7.69 -2.07 -0.94
N VAL A 45 6.41 -2.00 -0.57
CA VAL A 45 5.29 -2.40 -1.44
C VAL A 45 4.47 -1.21 -1.94
N GLY A 46 4.87 0.02 -1.61
CA GLY A 46 4.11 1.22 -1.95
C GLY A 46 2.74 1.27 -1.27
N ALA A 47 2.63 0.76 -0.03
CA ALA A 47 1.37 0.73 0.70
C ALA A 47 0.81 2.15 0.90
N GLY A 48 -0.46 2.34 0.55
CA GLY A 48 -1.15 3.62 0.71
C GLY A 48 -1.61 3.90 2.16
N PRO A 49 -2.24 5.06 2.41
CA PRO A 49 -2.82 5.38 3.71
C PRO A 49 -3.80 4.29 4.19
N GLY A 50 -3.68 3.86 5.44
CA GLY A 50 -4.55 2.83 6.03
C GLY A 50 -4.22 1.39 5.63
N ALA A 51 -3.19 1.16 4.82
CA ALA A 51 -2.81 -0.17 4.33
C ALA A 51 -1.93 -0.99 5.29
N ILE A 52 -1.82 -0.60 6.57
CA ILE A 52 -1.01 -1.29 7.57
C ILE A 52 -1.82 -1.58 8.83
N HIS A 53 -1.71 -2.81 9.32
CA HIS A 53 -2.23 -3.23 10.62
C HIS A 53 -1.10 -3.86 11.43
N CYS A 54 -0.89 -3.36 12.65
CA CYS A 54 0.12 -3.87 13.58
C CYS A 54 -0.52 -4.26 14.91
N GLN A 55 -0.15 -5.44 15.42
CA GLN A 55 -0.52 -5.90 16.76
C GLN A 55 0.75 -6.12 17.60
N ILE A 56 0.81 -5.49 18.77
CA ILE A 56 1.87 -5.75 19.75
C ILE A 56 1.54 -7.03 20.51
N MET A 57 2.41 -8.02 20.39
CA MET A 57 2.24 -9.32 21.03
C MET A 57 2.84 -9.34 22.44
N SER A 58 2.42 -10.29 23.27
CA SER A 58 2.91 -10.45 24.66
C SER A 58 4.41 -10.76 24.76
N ASN A 59 5.02 -11.24 23.67
CA ASN A 59 6.46 -11.48 23.56
C ASN A 59 7.25 -10.26 23.06
N GLY A 60 6.61 -9.09 22.94
CA GLY A 60 7.25 -7.84 22.52
C GLY A 60 7.45 -7.69 21.01
N LEU A 61 7.03 -8.68 20.21
CA LEU A 61 7.09 -8.59 18.75
C LEU A 61 5.88 -7.85 18.17
N VAL A 62 6.09 -7.21 17.02
CA VAL A 62 5.08 -6.47 16.26
C VAL A 62 4.61 -7.33 15.08
N ALA A 63 3.48 -8.01 15.24
CA ALA A 63 2.83 -8.77 14.17
C ALA A 63 2.23 -7.81 13.14
N THR A 64 2.58 -7.95 11.87
CA THR A 64 2.26 -6.95 10.84
C THR A 64 1.60 -7.56 9.61
N TRP A 65 0.53 -6.90 9.16
CA TRP A 65 -0.17 -7.17 7.90
C TRP A 65 -0.24 -5.91 7.05
N LEU A 66 -0.17 -6.08 5.73
CA LEU A 66 -0.30 -4.99 4.76
C LEU A 66 -1.39 -5.30 3.73
N TYR A 67 -2.07 -4.25 3.26
CA TYR A 67 -3.09 -4.31 2.22
C TYR A 67 -2.56 -3.68 0.93
N TYR A 68 -2.23 -4.51 -0.06
CA TYR A 68 -1.70 -4.07 -1.36
C TYR A 68 -1.96 -5.09 -2.47
#